data_AF-A0A167BXM0-F1
#
_entry.id   AF-A0A167BXM0-F1
#
_cell.length_a   1.000
_cell.length_b   1.000
_cell.length_c   1.000
_cell.angle_alpha   90.00
_cell.angle_beta   90.00
_cell.angle_gamma   90.00
#
_symmetry.space_group_name_H-M   'P 1'
#
loop_
_entity.id
_entity.type
_entity.pdbx_description
1 polymer ?
#
loop_
_entity_poly.entity_id
_entity_poly.type
_entity_poly.pdbx_seq_one_letter_code
_entity_poly.pdbx_strand_id
1 'polypeptide(L)'
;MPSQSQKYASCWAGLRNVSGSNIDNRIKWLDRLDSFRLFSQVCEDDSVSSDDDGTDDGYFSRDEEDYSDNDSFSDDDNLGYEDSGDLFGYSTSRIKIYAVKRGREKGIFSELQTALDATYRFSHCAMKSFTNFQAACDYMKYRYYAVQKGHVKGIFRLWANAVEASAMYPGSRMKSFKSLKLAKLFLALTDKSSVVFTDGTIVDGPDRGPWYGIFYGPEHPENEFRRQPGKIQTVERAKIKAISRVLTKTLMCGQKYQQIHSSCKSTVDALTSNESPLPNRDLILNCKVKLKDLAAIGVRLQIIGDQNKDKIDEYREVRELINKAARQ
;
A
#
# COMPACT_ATOMS: atom_id res chain seq x y z
N MET A 1 -6.70 41.07 -28.65
CA MET A 1 -6.66 39.75 -27.96
C MET A 1 -6.59 40.02 -26.46
N PRO A 2 -7.62 39.72 -25.65
CA PRO A 2 -7.57 40.02 -24.22
C PRO A 2 -6.61 39.03 -23.52
N SER A 3 -5.90 39.51 -22.51
CA SER A 3 -4.95 38.71 -21.74
C SER A 3 -5.67 37.61 -20.93
N GLN A 4 -4.94 36.53 -20.58
CA GLN A 4 -5.51 35.39 -19.84
C GLN A 4 -6.20 35.82 -18.53
N SER A 5 -5.79 36.91 -17.87
CA SER A 5 -6.43 37.39 -16.64
C SER A 5 -7.84 37.95 -16.85
N GLN A 6 -8.15 38.49 -18.04
CA GLN A 6 -9.46 39.05 -18.35
C GLN A 6 -10.52 37.97 -18.67
N LYS A 7 -10.10 36.77 -19.09
CA LYS A 7 -11.01 35.63 -19.32
C LYS A 7 -11.50 34.98 -18.03
N TYR A 8 -10.79 35.14 -16.92
CA TYR A 8 -11.21 34.60 -15.61
C TYR A 8 -12.16 35.55 -14.84
N ALA A 9 -12.09 36.87 -15.10
CA ALA A 9 -12.97 37.84 -14.44
C ALA A 9 -14.44 37.74 -14.90
N SER A 10 -14.70 37.38 -16.16
CA SER A 10 -16.07 37.24 -16.68
C SER A 10 -16.79 35.98 -16.18
N CYS A 11 -16.06 34.96 -15.73
CA CYS A 11 -16.63 33.76 -15.12
C CYS A 11 -17.04 33.98 -13.65
N TRP A 12 -16.46 34.98 -12.98
CA TRP A 12 -16.74 35.31 -11.58
C TRP A 12 -17.95 36.24 -11.37
N ALA A 13 -18.35 37.01 -12.38
CA ALA A 13 -19.48 37.94 -12.27
C ALA A 13 -20.86 37.23 -12.30
N GLY A 14 -20.95 36.01 -12.82
CA GLY A 14 -22.20 35.24 -12.91
C GLY A 14 -22.64 34.53 -11.62
N LEU A 15 -21.82 34.56 -10.56
CA LEU A 15 -22.03 33.76 -9.34
C LEU A 15 -22.46 34.56 -8.11
N ARG A 16 -22.76 35.87 -8.25
CA ARG A 16 -23.18 36.72 -7.12
C ARG A 16 -24.68 36.70 -6.78
N ASN A 17 -25.52 36.00 -7.56
CA ASN A 17 -26.98 35.99 -7.33
C ASN A 17 -27.52 34.61 -6.92
N VAL A 18 -26.89 33.94 -5.94
CA VAL A 18 -27.50 32.81 -5.27
C VAL A 18 -27.42 33.02 -3.76
N SER A 19 -28.50 33.55 -3.19
CA SER A 19 -28.74 33.60 -1.76
C SER A 19 -29.08 32.21 -1.24
N GLY A 20 -28.40 31.74 -0.19
CA GLY A 20 -28.88 30.60 0.61
C GLY A 20 -27.80 29.65 1.12
N SER A 21 -27.44 29.80 2.40
CA SER A 21 -27.09 28.74 3.37
C SER A 21 -26.01 27.69 3.07
N ASN A 22 -25.09 27.87 2.11
CA ASN A 22 -24.09 26.82 1.81
C ASN A 22 -22.63 27.31 1.74
N ILE A 23 -22.27 28.30 2.56
CA ILE A 23 -20.90 28.83 2.65
C ILE A 23 -20.00 27.92 3.50
N ASP A 24 -20.52 27.35 4.59
CA ASP A 24 -19.72 26.56 5.54
C ASP A 24 -19.25 25.20 5.00
N ASN A 25 -20.02 24.58 4.09
CA ASN A 25 -19.59 23.35 3.41
C ASN A 25 -18.55 23.62 2.32
N ARG A 26 -18.49 24.85 1.81
CA ARG A 26 -17.61 25.26 0.72
C ARG A 26 -16.20 25.55 1.20
N ILE A 27 -16.06 26.13 2.39
CA ILE A 27 -14.76 26.35 3.05
C ILE A 27 -14.10 25.00 3.40
N LYS A 28 -14.87 24.02 3.89
CA LYS A 28 -14.38 22.65 4.13
C LYS A 28 -13.95 21.90 2.86
N TRP A 29 -14.43 22.31 1.69
CA TRP A 29 -14.08 21.69 0.41
C TRP A 29 -12.77 22.23 -0.16
N LEU A 30 -12.48 23.52 0.05
CA LEU A 30 -11.25 24.17 -0.41
C LEU A 30 -10.01 23.73 0.40
N ASP A 31 -10.13 23.58 1.73
CA ASP A 31 -9.04 23.05 2.58
C ASP A 31 -8.63 21.61 2.20
N ARG A 32 -9.57 20.84 1.64
CA ARG A 32 -9.34 19.45 1.24
C ARG A 32 -8.63 19.33 -0.12
N LEU A 33 -8.75 20.34 -0.98
CA LEU A 33 -8.12 20.38 -2.29
C LEU A 33 -6.66 20.83 -2.25
N ASP A 34 -6.32 21.78 -1.37
CA ASP A 34 -4.92 22.21 -1.22
C ASP A 34 -4.04 21.11 -0.62
N SER A 35 -4.61 20.27 0.27
CA SER A 35 -3.95 19.06 0.76
C SER A 35 -3.70 18.01 -0.33
N PHE A 36 -4.55 17.98 -1.38
CA PHE A 36 -4.44 17.03 -2.49
C PHE A 36 -3.43 17.49 -3.55
N ARG A 37 -3.28 18.80 -3.72
CA ARG A 37 -2.38 19.39 -4.72
C ARG A 37 -0.90 19.26 -4.33
N LEU A 38 -0.57 19.39 -3.04
CA LEU A 38 0.79 19.16 -2.56
C LEU A 38 1.23 17.69 -2.67
N PHE A 39 0.30 16.72 -2.65
CA PHE A 39 0.63 15.30 -2.65
C PHE A 39 0.86 14.72 -4.05
N SER A 40 0.28 15.34 -5.09
CA SER A 40 0.40 14.84 -6.47
C SER A 40 1.75 15.15 -7.12
N GLN A 41 2.53 16.07 -6.57
CA GLN A 41 3.78 16.55 -7.17
C GLN A 41 5.02 15.77 -6.70
N VAL A 42 4.87 14.86 -5.72
CA VAL A 42 5.99 14.12 -5.09
C VAL A 42 6.14 12.68 -5.61
N CYS A 43 5.25 12.20 -6.50
CA CYS A 43 5.21 10.77 -6.86
C CYS A 43 5.47 10.43 -8.35
N GLU A 44 6.12 11.31 -9.13
CA GLU A 44 6.42 11.02 -10.55
C GLU A 44 7.89 10.69 -10.88
N ASP A 45 8.79 10.64 -9.90
CA ASP A 45 10.20 10.26 -10.13
C ASP A 45 10.54 8.86 -9.57
N ASP A 46 10.05 7.80 -10.24
CA ASP A 46 10.57 6.44 -10.06
C ASP A 46 11.33 6.03 -11.34
N SER A 47 12.52 6.60 -11.56
CA SER A 47 13.51 6.06 -12.49
C SER A 47 14.24 4.90 -11.83
N VAL A 48 13.76 3.68 -12.04
CA VAL A 48 14.46 2.45 -11.64
C VAL A 48 15.64 2.25 -12.59
N SER A 49 16.86 2.50 -12.10
CA SER A 49 18.10 2.06 -12.74
C SER A 49 18.21 0.54 -12.59
N SER A 50 18.20 -0.16 -13.72
CA SER A 50 18.43 -1.59 -13.81
C SER A 50 19.93 -1.85 -13.99
N ASP A 51 20.60 -2.23 -12.92
CA ASP A 51 21.85 -3.00 -13.01
C ASP A 51 21.51 -4.44 -12.64
N ASP A 52 21.65 -5.29 -13.65
CA ASP A 52 21.41 -6.73 -13.69
C ASP A 52 22.78 -7.36 -13.87
N ASP A 53 23.21 -8.19 -12.92
CA ASP A 53 24.09 -9.34 -13.19
C ASP A 53 24.26 -10.16 -11.90
N GLY A 54 23.93 -11.44 -11.98
CA GLY A 54 24.15 -12.39 -10.89
C GLY A 54 23.24 -13.60 -10.92
N THR A 55 23.45 -14.47 -11.91
CA THR A 55 23.12 -15.89 -11.86
C THR A 55 23.58 -16.54 -10.55
N ASP A 56 22.70 -17.29 -9.87
CA ASP A 56 23.12 -18.53 -9.22
C ASP A 56 21.95 -19.49 -9.02
N ASP A 57 22.17 -20.71 -9.48
CA ASP A 57 21.21 -21.80 -9.57
C ASP A 57 21.45 -22.75 -8.38
N GLY A 58 20.53 -22.81 -7.43
CA GLY A 58 20.72 -23.61 -6.20
C GLY A 58 19.46 -24.34 -5.77
N TYR A 59 19.24 -25.51 -6.35
CA TYR A 59 18.41 -26.58 -5.77
C TYR A 59 18.87 -26.85 -4.33
N PHE A 60 17.99 -26.75 -3.33
CA PHE A 60 18.23 -27.40 -2.04
C PHE A 60 17.01 -28.19 -1.60
N SER A 61 17.26 -29.49 -1.53
CA SER A 61 16.43 -30.53 -0.96
C SER A 61 16.18 -30.29 0.52
N ARG A 62 15.09 -30.89 0.94
CA ARG A 62 14.48 -30.89 2.23
C ARG A 62 15.11 -32.01 3.03
N ASP A 63 15.87 -31.68 4.08
CA ASP A 63 16.25 -32.63 5.11
C ASP A 63 16.03 -32.03 6.51
N GLU A 64 15.37 -32.84 7.33
CA GLU A 64 15.23 -32.70 8.77
C GLU A 64 16.58 -32.96 9.42
N GLU A 65 17.07 -32.04 10.26
CA GLU A 65 18.14 -32.37 11.19
C GLU A 65 17.85 -31.83 12.59
N ASP A 66 17.98 -32.77 13.52
CA ASP A 66 17.93 -32.65 14.97
C ASP A 66 18.97 -31.65 15.49
N TYR A 67 18.51 -30.72 16.33
CA TYR A 67 19.38 -29.88 17.14
C TYR A 67 19.90 -30.71 18.32
N SER A 68 21.08 -31.34 18.15
CA SER A 68 21.91 -31.77 19.27
C SER A 68 22.95 -30.70 19.60
N ASP A 69 22.89 -30.19 20.82
CA ASP A 69 23.87 -29.32 21.45
C ASP A 69 25.29 -29.90 21.35
N ASN A 70 26.26 -29.06 20.97
CA ASN A 70 27.63 -29.17 21.46
C ASN A 70 28.32 -27.79 21.41
N ASP A 71 28.60 -27.30 22.61
CA ASP A 71 29.44 -26.16 22.91
C ASP A 71 30.92 -26.46 22.59
N SER A 72 31.53 -25.59 21.80
CA SER A 72 32.98 -25.29 21.89
C SER A 72 33.25 -23.94 21.23
N PHE A 73 33.01 -22.86 21.98
CA PHE A 73 33.43 -21.52 21.61
C PHE A 73 34.95 -21.43 21.78
N SER A 74 35.69 -21.39 20.67
CA SER A 74 37.12 -21.08 20.68
C SER A 74 37.29 -19.56 20.73
N ASP A 75 37.79 -19.07 21.86
CA ASP A 75 38.33 -17.72 22.01
C ASP A 75 39.66 -17.64 21.25
N ASP A 76 39.64 -17.09 20.04
CA ASP A 76 40.83 -16.49 19.42
C ASP A 76 40.38 -15.64 18.23
N ASP A 77 40.26 -14.33 18.46
CA ASP A 77 40.45 -13.36 17.39
C ASP A 77 41.03 -12.05 17.95
N ASN A 78 42.33 -11.97 17.73
CA ASN A 78 43.23 -10.85 17.81
C ASN A 78 42.76 -9.69 16.90
N LEU A 79 42.39 -8.54 17.49
CA LEU A 79 42.24 -7.29 16.77
C LEU A 79 43.02 -6.17 17.49
N GLY A 80 44.21 -5.89 16.97
CA GLY A 80 44.95 -4.67 17.26
C GLY A 80 44.16 -3.46 16.78
N TYR A 81 43.71 -2.64 17.72
CA TYR A 81 43.15 -1.31 17.46
C TYR A 81 44.23 -0.28 17.77
N GLU A 82 44.65 0.44 16.72
CA GLU A 82 45.52 1.60 16.88
C GLU A 82 44.75 2.73 17.56
N ASP A 83 45.31 3.12 18.70
CA ASP A 83 44.95 4.20 19.59
C ASP A 83 45.12 5.55 18.88
N SER A 84 44.01 6.19 18.51
CA SER A 84 43.99 7.59 18.08
C SER A 84 42.96 8.35 18.93
N GLY A 85 43.51 9.13 19.86
CA GLY A 85 42.79 9.86 20.90
C GLY A 85 41.71 10.82 20.39
N ASP A 86 40.47 10.52 20.76
CA ASP A 86 39.38 11.49 20.81
C ASP A 86 39.18 11.92 22.26
N LEU A 87 39.79 13.07 22.59
CA LEU A 87 39.94 13.61 23.93
C LEU A 87 38.70 14.41 24.39
N PHE A 88 37.50 13.88 24.16
CA PHE A 88 36.26 14.24 24.87
C PHE A 88 35.40 12.98 25.00
N GLY A 89 35.89 12.06 25.82
CA GLY A 89 35.43 10.68 26.00
C GLY A 89 34.06 10.51 26.65
N TYR A 90 33.02 11.13 26.09
CA TYR A 90 31.68 10.56 26.19
C TYR A 90 31.67 9.34 25.29
N SER A 91 32.04 8.20 25.86
CA SER A 91 31.76 6.89 25.25
C SER A 91 30.31 6.93 24.78
N THR A 92 30.10 7.06 23.47
CA THR A 92 28.79 6.91 22.86
C THR A 92 28.46 5.43 22.97
N SER A 93 28.15 5.03 24.20
CA SER A 93 27.74 3.69 24.57
C SER A 93 26.58 3.39 23.66
N ARG A 94 26.82 2.57 22.63
CA ARG A 94 25.82 2.28 21.61
C ARG A 94 24.57 1.86 22.36
N ILE A 95 23.48 2.62 22.21
CA ILE A 95 22.25 2.41 22.96
C ILE A 95 21.80 0.98 22.66
N LYS A 96 21.82 0.12 23.68
CA LYS A 96 21.36 -1.26 23.59
C LYS A 96 19.89 -1.30 23.91
N ILE A 97 19.14 -2.04 23.10
CA ILE A 97 17.72 -2.27 23.23
C ILE A 97 17.52 -3.75 23.57
N TYR A 98 16.78 -4.05 24.63
CA TYR A 98 16.60 -5.39 25.15
C TYR A 98 15.19 -5.88 24.85
N ALA A 99 15.05 -7.05 24.23
CA ALA A 99 13.75 -7.62 23.91
C ALA A 99 13.55 -8.92 24.69
N VAL A 100 12.48 -8.98 25.49
CA VAL A 100 12.11 -10.16 26.29
C VAL A 100 10.92 -10.84 25.63
N LYS A 101 11.20 -11.94 24.93
CA LYS A 101 10.20 -12.75 24.20
C LYS A 101 9.48 -13.74 25.11
N ARG A 102 10.18 -14.22 26.14
CA ARG A 102 9.64 -15.13 27.16
C ARG A 102 10.19 -14.69 28.53
N GLY A 103 9.29 -14.34 29.43
CA GLY A 103 9.58 -13.78 30.75
C GLY A 103 8.26 -13.52 31.50
N ARG A 104 8.37 -12.96 32.71
CA ARG A 104 7.22 -12.48 33.48
C ARG A 104 6.49 -11.36 32.74
N GLU A 105 7.27 -10.46 32.15
CA GLU A 105 6.79 -9.38 31.31
C GLU A 105 7.45 -9.46 29.93
N LYS A 106 6.63 -9.48 28.89
CA LYS A 106 7.10 -9.47 27.50
C LYS A 106 7.17 -8.04 27.01
N GLY A 107 8.29 -7.64 26.42
CA GLY A 107 8.48 -6.23 26.08
C GLY A 107 9.76 -5.95 25.32
N ILE A 108 9.90 -4.70 24.90
CA ILE A 108 11.18 -4.12 24.51
C ILE A 108 11.50 -3.04 25.54
N PHE A 109 12.69 -3.11 26.10
CA PHE A 109 13.18 -2.26 27.18
C PHE A 109 14.42 -1.49 26.70
N SER A 110 14.51 -0.22 27.08
CA SER A 110 15.70 0.61 26.86
C SER A 110 16.78 0.38 27.93
N GLU A 111 16.40 -0.14 29.09
CA GLU A 111 17.28 -0.37 30.23
C GLU A 111 17.47 -1.87 30.48
N LEU A 112 18.72 -2.28 30.72
CA LEU A 112 19.05 -3.67 31.02
C LEU A 112 18.38 -4.16 32.30
N GLN A 113 18.39 -3.33 33.35
CA GLN A 113 17.87 -3.73 34.66
C GLN A 113 16.37 -4.06 34.59
N THR A 114 15.57 -3.24 33.91
CA THR A 114 14.15 -3.52 33.69
C THR A 114 13.92 -4.82 32.91
N ALA A 115 14.76 -5.11 31.92
CA ALA A 115 14.68 -6.35 31.15
C ALA A 115 15.07 -7.59 31.99
N LEU A 116 16.05 -7.43 32.88
CA LEU A 116 16.44 -8.47 33.86
C LEU A 116 15.32 -8.71 34.87
N ASP A 117 14.70 -7.66 35.40
CA ASP A 117 13.57 -7.80 36.33
C ASP A 117 12.37 -8.50 35.67
N ALA A 118 12.12 -8.21 34.38
CA ALA A 118 11.11 -8.88 33.57
C ALA A 118 11.40 -10.38 33.34
N THR A 119 12.64 -10.83 33.52
CA THR A 119 13.07 -12.24 33.35
C THR A 119 13.44 -12.94 34.67
N TYR A 120 13.57 -12.20 35.77
CA TYR A 120 14.06 -12.71 37.04
C TYR A 120 13.23 -13.89 37.56
N ARG A 121 13.90 -15.00 37.88
CA ARG A 121 13.29 -16.27 38.34
C ARG A 121 12.18 -16.80 37.41
N PHE A 122 12.28 -16.53 36.11
CA PHE A 122 11.41 -17.13 35.10
C PHE A 122 12.18 -18.24 34.37
N SER A 123 11.73 -19.49 34.51
CA SER A 123 12.38 -20.61 33.82
C SER A 123 12.26 -20.47 32.30
N HIS A 124 13.33 -20.84 31.60
CA HIS A 124 13.43 -20.71 30.14
C HIS A 124 13.17 -19.29 29.61
N CYS A 125 13.65 -18.26 30.30
CA CYS A 125 13.55 -16.90 29.79
C CYS A 125 14.25 -16.77 28.43
N ALA A 126 13.71 -15.93 27.55
CA ALA A 126 14.26 -15.65 26.24
C ALA A 126 14.37 -14.14 26.07
N MET A 127 15.57 -13.61 26.32
CA MET A 127 15.91 -12.20 26.16
C MET A 127 17.09 -12.07 25.20
N LYS A 128 17.05 -11.06 24.32
CA LYS A 128 18.17 -10.73 23.44
C LYS A 128 18.36 -9.22 23.38
N SER A 129 19.59 -8.75 23.24
CA SER A 129 19.90 -7.33 23.04
C SER A 129 20.15 -7.03 21.56
N PHE A 130 19.84 -5.79 21.17
CA PHE A 130 19.89 -5.29 19.80
C PHE A 130 20.43 -3.86 19.80
N THR A 131 21.02 -3.46 18.67
CA THR A 131 21.47 -2.07 18.44
C THR A 131 20.39 -1.20 17.80
N ASN A 132 19.33 -1.80 17.27
CA ASN A 132 18.21 -1.11 16.61
C ASN A 132 16.87 -1.66 17.11
N PHE A 133 15.91 -0.76 17.35
CA PHE A 133 14.55 -1.05 17.76
C PHE A 133 13.82 -1.96 16.77
N GLN A 134 14.07 -1.80 15.46
CA GLN A 134 13.43 -2.65 14.43
C GLN A 134 13.84 -4.12 14.57
N ALA A 135 15.12 -4.41 14.79
CA ALA A 135 15.61 -5.78 15.00
C ALA A 135 15.04 -6.41 16.28
N ALA A 136 14.92 -5.63 17.35
CA ALA A 136 14.23 -6.04 18.57
C ALA A 136 12.75 -6.35 18.30
N CYS A 137 12.08 -5.56 17.46
CA CYS A 137 10.69 -5.80 17.08
C CYS A 137 10.51 -7.08 16.25
N ASP A 138 11.43 -7.32 15.31
CA ASP A 138 11.44 -8.50 14.46
C ASP A 138 11.68 -9.77 15.30
N TYR A 139 12.59 -9.72 16.28
CA TYR A 139 12.82 -10.81 17.23
C TYR A 139 11.58 -11.17 18.06
N MET A 140 10.87 -10.15 18.52
CA MET A 140 9.60 -10.29 19.24
C MET A 140 8.47 -10.79 18.34
N LYS A 141 8.66 -10.77 17.02
CA LYS A 141 7.62 -10.99 16.01
C LYS A 141 6.40 -10.10 16.28
N TYR A 142 6.63 -8.85 16.69
CA TYR A 142 5.52 -7.94 16.98
C TYR A 142 4.61 -7.82 15.77
N ARG A 143 3.32 -7.79 16.06
CA ARG A 143 2.29 -7.53 15.06
C ARG A 143 1.66 -6.18 15.40
N TYR A 144 1.26 -5.48 14.35
CA TYR A 144 0.41 -4.31 14.46
C TYR A 144 -1.04 -4.79 14.48
N TYR A 145 -1.75 -4.50 15.56
CA TYR A 145 -3.16 -4.86 15.72
C TYR A 145 -4.00 -3.66 15.37
N ALA A 146 -4.65 -3.68 14.21
CA ALA A 146 -5.49 -2.57 13.77
C ALA A 146 -6.96 -2.88 14.08
N VAL A 147 -7.63 -1.95 14.78
CA VAL A 147 -9.06 -2.01 15.10
C VAL A 147 -9.80 -1.02 14.20
N GLN A 148 -10.48 -1.55 13.20
CA GLN A 148 -11.26 -0.77 12.22
C GLN A 148 -12.66 -0.44 12.77
N LYS A 149 -13.25 -1.38 13.51
CA LYS A 149 -14.56 -1.23 14.16
C LYS A 149 -14.45 -1.71 15.62
N GLY A 150 -14.72 -0.81 16.56
CA GLY A 150 -14.55 -0.99 18.00
C GLY A 150 -14.88 0.31 18.75
N HIS A 151 -14.76 0.30 20.06
CA HIS A 151 -14.90 1.49 20.90
C HIS A 151 -13.83 2.54 20.59
N VAL A 152 -12.59 2.07 20.38
CA VAL A 152 -11.46 2.92 19.99
C VAL A 152 -10.85 2.38 18.70
N LYS A 153 -10.92 3.18 17.63
CA LYS A 153 -10.27 2.85 16.35
C LYS A 153 -8.80 3.25 16.41
N GLY A 154 -7.91 2.39 15.91
CA GLY A 154 -6.48 2.68 15.96
C GLY A 154 -5.60 1.48 15.65
N ILE A 155 -4.28 1.71 15.68
CA ILE A 155 -3.26 0.67 15.55
C ILE A 155 -2.57 0.53 16.90
N PHE A 156 -2.61 -0.67 17.44
CA PHE A 156 -2.01 -1.02 18.72
C PHE A 156 -0.81 -1.93 18.50
N ARG A 157 0.20 -1.81 19.37
CA ARG A 157 1.37 -2.70 19.40
C ARG A 157 1.16 -3.92 20.30
N LEU A 158 0.25 -3.79 21.28
CA LEU A 158 -0.11 -4.84 22.21
C LEU A 158 -1.48 -5.40 21.87
N TRP A 159 -1.59 -6.72 21.91
CA TRP A 159 -2.85 -7.42 21.69
C TRP A 159 -3.90 -7.05 22.75
N ALA A 160 -3.49 -6.95 24.02
CA ALA A 160 -4.38 -6.59 25.13
C ALA A 160 -5.15 -5.28 24.86
N ASN A 161 -4.44 -4.23 24.46
CA ASN A 161 -5.05 -2.92 24.16
C ASN A 161 -6.00 -2.99 22.95
N ALA A 162 -5.67 -3.78 21.93
CA ALA A 162 -6.54 -3.97 20.77
C ALA A 162 -7.82 -4.74 21.14
N VAL A 163 -7.70 -5.74 22.02
CA VAL A 163 -8.83 -6.49 22.57
C VAL A 163 -9.70 -5.55 23.39
N GLU A 164 -9.15 -4.80 24.33
CA GLU A 164 -9.88 -3.82 25.13
C GLU A 164 -10.62 -2.80 24.25
N ALA A 165 -9.94 -2.27 23.23
CA ALA A 165 -10.52 -1.32 22.29
C ALA A 165 -11.68 -1.90 21.44
N SER A 166 -11.79 -3.22 21.31
CA SER A 166 -12.78 -3.90 20.46
C SER A 166 -13.75 -4.81 21.20
N ALA A 167 -13.49 -5.11 22.48
CA ALA A 167 -14.25 -6.04 23.30
C ALA A 167 -15.70 -5.59 23.42
N MET A 168 -16.62 -6.55 23.32
CA MET A 168 -18.07 -6.33 23.44
C MET A 168 -18.70 -5.35 22.43
N TYR A 169 -17.95 -4.84 21.46
CA TYR A 169 -18.49 -3.97 20.42
C TYR A 169 -19.19 -4.79 19.31
N PRO A 170 -20.49 -4.58 19.02
CA PRO A 170 -21.21 -5.34 18.01
C PRO A 170 -20.59 -5.23 16.61
N GLY A 171 -20.21 -6.39 16.06
CA GLY A 171 -19.54 -6.48 14.76
C GLY A 171 -18.15 -5.83 14.77
N SER A 172 -17.43 -5.92 15.89
CA SER A 172 -16.03 -5.48 15.96
C SER A 172 -15.20 -6.12 14.86
N ARG A 173 -14.26 -5.34 14.32
CA ARG A 173 -13.41 -5.77 13.21
C ARG A 173 -11.98 -5.32 13.48
N MET A 174 -11.14 -6.29 13.80
CA MET A 174 -9.72 -6.10 14.01
C MET A 174 -8.90 -7.18 13.29
N LYS A 175 -7.65 -6.84 12.94
CA LYS A 175 -6.71 -7.77 12.31
C LYS A 175 -5.28 -7.45 12.70
N SER A 176 -4.42 -8.47 12.73
CA SER A 176 -2.99 -8.31 13.01
C SER A 176 -2.15 -8.33 11.74
N PHE A 177 -1.14 -7.47 11.67
CA PHE A 177 -0.29 -7.24 10.51
C PHE A 177 1.18 -7.30 10.89
N LYS A 178 2.03 -7.77 9.98
CA LYS A 178 3.50 -7.71 10.16
C LYS A 178 4.06 -6.31 9.90
N SER A 179 3.36 -5.49 9.11
CA SER A 179 3.80 -4.16 8.69
C SER A 179 2.81 -3.09 9.12
N LEU A 180 3.34 -1.97 9.62
CA LEU A 180 2.56 -0.77 9.94
C LEU A 180 1.83 -0.23 8.70
N LYS A 181 2.44 -0.34 7.52
CA LYS A 181 1.83 0.07 6.25
C LYS A 181 0.51 -0.67 6.01
N LEU A 182 0.51 -2.00 6.12
CA LEU A 182 -0.70 -2.82 5.96
C LEU A 182 -1.75 -2.53 7.02
N ALA A 183 -1.34 -2.28 8.27
CA ALA A 183 -2.26 -1.91 9.33
C ALA A 183 -2.96 -0.55 9.08
N LYS A 184 -2.21 0.45 8.58
CA LYS A 184 -2.79 1.75 8.16
C LYS A 184 -3.77 1.59 7.01
N LEU A 185 -3.40 0.79 6.00
CA LEU A 185 -4.26 0.48 4.87
C LEU A 185 -5.57 -0.17 5.32
N PHE A 186 -5.51 -1.09 6.28
CA PHE A 186 -6.70 -1.73 6.86
C PHE A 186 -7.64 -0.75 7.57
N LEU A 187 -7.12 0.25 8.29
CA LEU A 187 -7.95 1.28 8.93
C LEU A 187 -8.63 2.21 7.93
N ALA A 188 -7.96 2.50 6.81
CA ALA A 188 -8.52 3.32 5.76
C ALA A 188 -9.68 2.63 5.03
N LEU A 189 -9.83 1.31 5.18
CA LEU A 189 -10.86 0.56 4.48
C LEU A 189 -12.28 1.07 4.82
N THR A 190 -13.07 1.34 3.79
CA THR A 190 -14.50 1.66 3.92
C THR A 190 -15.35 0.41 3.61
N ASP A 191 -16.51 0.28 4.25
CA ASP A 191 -17.40 -0.87 4.01
C ASP A 191 -18.25 -0.72 2.73
N LYS A 192 -18.13 0.41 2.02
CA LYS A 192 -18.83 0.64 0.76
C LYS A 192 -18.26 -0.26 -0.33
N SER A 193 -18.99 -1.32 -0.66
CA SER A 193 -18.72 -2.14 -1.83
C SER A 193 -19.11 -1.41 -3.10
N SER A 194 -18.15 -1.15 -3.96
CA SER A 194 -18.38 -0.61 -5.30
C SER A 194 -17.86 -1.56 -6.36
N VAL A 195 -18.52 -1.52 -7.51
CA VAL A 195 -18.11 -2.17 -8.75
C VAL A 195 -17.40 -1.12 -9.60
N VAL A 196 -16.29 -1.49 -10.23
CA VAL A 196 -15.52 -0.57 -11.10
C VAL A 196 -15.36 -1.21 -12.46
N PHE A 197 -15.56 -0.42 -13.51
CA PHE A 197 -15.35 -0.82 -14.89
C PHE A 197 -14.05 -0.21 -15.41
N THR A 198 -13.28 -1.02 -16.11
CA THR A 198 -12.00 -0.62 -16.70
C THR A 198 -11.95 -1.02 -18.16
N ASP A 199 -11.48 -0.10 -19.00
CA ASP A 199 -11.24 -0.36 -20.40
C ASP A 199 -10.03 0.41 -20.92
N GLY A 200 -9.58 0.03 -22.11
CA GLY A 200 -8.51 0.69 -22.84
C GLY A 200 -8.76 0.60 -24.33
N THR A 201 -8.52 1.70 -25.03
CA THR A 201 -8.80 1.83 -26.46
C THR A 201 -7.71 2.65 -27.13
N ILE A 202 -7.55 2.51 -28.45
CA ILE A 202 -6.79 3.48 -29.23
C ILE A 202 -7.79 4.52 -29.72
N VAL A 203 -7.43 5.79 -29.55
CA VAL A 203 -8.20 6.90 -30.12
C VAL A 203 -7.48 7.40 -31.35
N ASP A 204 -8.24 7.56 -32.43
CA ASP A 204 -7.80 8.20 -33.67
C ASP A 204 -7.82 9.73 -33.50
N GLY A 205 -6.77 10.42 -33.96
CA GLY A 205 -6.66 11.88 -33.83
C GLY A 205 -5.21 12.38 -33.78
N PRO A 206 -4.99 13.69 -33.58
CA PRO A 206 -3.66 14.28 -33.44
C PRO A 206 -2.91 13.74 -32.21
N ASP A 207 -3.63 13.45 -31.12
CA ASP A 207 -3.10 12.77 -29.92
C ASP A 207 -3.21 11.24 -30.00
N ARG A 208 -2.91 10.69 -31.18
CA ARG A 208 -2.99 9.25 -31.45
C ARG A 208 -2.25 8.46 -30.38
N GLY A 209 -2.91 7.43 -29.88
CA GLY A 209 -2.31 6.53 -28.91
C GLY A 209 -3.35 5.77 -28.10
N PRO A 210 -2.89 4.84 -27.26
CA PRO A 210 -3.75 4.11 -26.35
C PRO A 210 -4.12 4.99 -25.16
N TRP A 211 -5.38 4.92 -24.80
CA TRP A 211 -6.02 5.55 -23.65
C TRP A 211 -6.59 4.47 -22.76
N TYR A 212 -6.70 4.77 -21.47
CA TYR A 212 -7.43 3.95 -20.52
C TYR A 212 -8.51 4.74 -19.81
N GLY A 213 -9.57 4.04 -19.42
CA GLY A 213 -10.70 4.57 -18.68
C GLY A 213 -11.00 3.75 -17.44
N ILE A 214 -11.41 4.44 -16.39
CA ILE A 214 -11.88 3.89 -15.13
C ILE A 214 -13.22 4.55 -14.83
N PHE A 215 -14.26 3.73 -14.72
CA PHE A 215 -15.62 4.18 -14.50
C PHE A 215 -16.20 3.53 -13.25
N TYR A 216 -16.61 4.38 -12.32
CA TYR A 216 -17.20 4.02 -11.03
C TYR A 216 -18.73 4.18 -11.02
N GLY A 217 -19.29 4.80 -12.07
CA GLY A 217 -20.71 5.09 -12.23
C GLY A 217 -20.97 6.49 -12.80
N PRO A 218 -22.20 6.78 -13.24
CA PRO A 218 -22.57 8.10 -13.74
C PRO A 218 -22.26 9.20 -12.72
N GLU A 219 -21.71 10.32 -13.20
CA GLU A 219 -21.35 11.50 -12.40
C GLU A 219 -20.37 11.25 -11.23
N HIS A 220 -19.75 10.07 -11.16
CA HIS A 220 -18.81 9.78 -10.09
C HIS A 220 -17.55 10.64 -10.23
N PRO A 221 -17.16 11.41 -9.20
CA PRO A 221 -16.07 12.39 -9.30
C PRO A 221 -14.70 11.74 -9.51
N GLU A 222 -14.57 10.43 -9.23
CA GLU A 222 -13.32 9.69 -9.44
C GLU A 222 -13.19 9.02 -10.81
N ASN A 223 -14.20 9.16 -11.69
CA ASN A 223 -14.11 8.69 -13.07
C ASN A 223 -12.87 9.32 -13.73
N GLU A 224 -12.07 8.48 -14.39
CA GLU A 224 -10.74 8.87 -14.88
C GLU A 224 -10.53 8.32 -16.28
N PHE A 225 -10.18 9.21 -17.22
CA PHE A 225 -9.86 8.87 -18.60
C PHE A 225 -8.54 9.54 -18.96
N ARG A 226 -7.52 8.75 -19.29
CA ARG A 226 -6.16 9.27 -19.49
C ARG A 226 -5.43 8.56 -20.62
N ARG A 227 -4.55 9.31 -21.29
CA ARG A 227 -3.58 8.76 -22.23
C ARG A 227 -2.62 7.84 -21.48
N GLN A 228 -2.29 6.70 -22.09
CA GLN A 228 -1.33 5.79 -21.49
C GLN A 228 0.07 6.41 -21.52
N PRO A 229 0.75 6.54 -20.38
CA PRO A 229 2.10 7.08 -20.35
C PRO A 229 3.15 6.04 -20.79
N GLY A 230 4.35 6.53 -21.09
CA GLY A 230 5.54 5.72 -21.36
C GLY A 230 5.85 5.51 -22.85
N LYS A 231 7.03 4.92 -23.11
CA LYS A 231 7.53 4.67 -24.48
C LYS A 231 6.74 3.58 -25.21
N ILE A 232 6.32 2.53 -24.49
CA ILE A 232 5.56 1.42 -25.06
C ILE A 232 4.07 1.70 -24.87
N GLN A 233 3.42 2.09 -25.96
CA GLN A 233 2.04 2.50 -26.00
C GLN A 233 1.20 1.48 -26.79
N THR A 234 0.70 0.44 -26.10
CA THR A 234 -0.21 -0.57 -26.67
C THR A 234 -1.55 -0.60 -25.94
N VAL A 235 -2.65 -0.97 -26.63
CA VAL A 235 -3.99 -1.08 -26.00
C VAL A 235 -3.96 -1.97 -24.77
N GLU A 236 -3.28 -3.12 -24.86
CA GLU A 236 -3.20 -4.07 -23.75
C GLU A 236 -2.55 -3.45 -22.52
N ARG A 237 -1.46 -2.68 -22.69
CA ARG A 237 -0.84 -1.97 -21.57
C ARG A 237 -1.78 -0.93 -20.97
N ALA A 238 -2.56 -0.22 -21.77
CA ALA A 238 -3.56 0.71 -21.27
C ALA A 238 -4.61 -0.01 -20.41
N LYS A 239 -5.10 -1.18 -20.85
CA LYS A 239 -6.05 -1.99 -20.07
C LYS A 239 -5.45 -2.47 -18.75
N ILE A 240 -4.22 -2.99 -18.75
CA ILE A 240 -3.54 -3.39 -17.50
C ILE A 240 -3.29 -2.17 -16.60
N LYS A 241 -2.94 -1.02 -17.18
CA LYS A 241 -2.71 0.22 -16.43
C LYS A 241 -3.98 0.72 -15.75
N ALA A 242 -5.15 0.59 -16.39
CA ALA A 242 -6.45 0.91 -15.80
C ALA A 242 -6.66 0.12 -14.50
N ILE A 243 -6.48 -1.21 -14.56
CA ILE A 243 -6.60 -2.08 -13.38
C ILE A 243 -5.55 -1.69 -12.33
N SER A 244 -4.29 -1.52 -12.72
CA SER A 244 -3.20 -1.13 -11.82
C SER A 244 -3.50 0.17 -11.07
N ARG A 245 -4.15 1.13 -11.75
CA ARG A 245 -4.56 2.42 -11.20
C ARG A 245 -5.70 2.28 -10.20
N VAL A 246 -6.71 1.45 -10.49
CA VAL A 246 -7.76 1.10 -9.52
C VAL A 246 -7.13 0.48 -8.28
N LEU A 247 -6.26 -0.53 -8.44
CA LEU A 247 -5.57 -1.18 -7.32
C LEU A 247 -4.77 -0.19 -6.47
N THR A 248 -4.05 0.75 -7.10
CA THR A 248 -3.36 1.83 -6.38
C THR A 248 -4.34 2.70 -5.60
N LYS A 249 -5.45 3.15 -6.21
CA LYS A 249 -6.47 3.95 -5.52
C LYS A 249 -7.08 3.19 -4.35
N THR A 250 -7.40 1.91 -4.52
CA THR A 250 -7.89 1.04 -3.42
C THR A 250 -6.95 1.04 -2.23
N LEU A 251 -5.64 0.92 -2.48
CA LEU A 251 -4.63 0.96 -1.44
C LEU A 251 -4.53 2.36 -0.83
N MET A 252 -4.45 3.42 -1.62
CA MET A 252 -4.26 4.78 -1.08
C MET A 252 -5.48 5.35 -0.35
N CYS A 253 -6.67 5.16 -0.91
CA CYS A 253 -7.91 5.78 -0.41
C CYS A 253 -8.64 4.87 0.60
N GLY A 254 -8.28 3.59 0.67
CA GLY A 254 -9.01 2.59 1.45
C GLY A 254 -10.44 2.33 0.93
N GLN A 255 -10.77 2.71 -0.30
CA GLN A 255 -12.07 2.39 -0.85
C GLN A 255 -12.13 0.90 -1.21
N LYS A 256 -13.12 0.17 -0.67
CA LYS A 256 -13.23 -1.28 -0.91
C LYS A 256 -14.04 -1.55 -2.17
N TYR A 257 -13.35 -1.87 -3.26
CA TYR A 257 -14.01 -2.43 -4.44
C TYR A 257 -14.23 -3.93 -4.26
N GLN A 258 -15.42 -4.42 -4.61
CA GLN A 258 -15.69 -5.85 -4.62
C GLN A 258 -15.29 -6.48 -5.94
N GLN A 259 -15.53 -5.76 -7.04
CA GLN A 259 -15.34 -6.28 -8.40
C GLN A 259 -14.69 -5.22 -9.28
N ILE A 260 -13.67 -5.62 -10.04
CA ILE A 260 -13.16 -4.90 -11.20
C ILE A 260 -13.60 -5.66 -12.43
N HIS A 261 -14.42 -5.02 -13.24
CA HIS A 261 -14.85 -5.50 -14.54
C HIS A 261 -13.84 -4.98 -15.57
N SER A 262 -13.21 -5.89 -16.30
CA SER A 262 -12.31 -5.55 -17.39
C SER A 262 -12.74 -6.17 -18.70
N SER A 263 -12.69 -5.37 -19.77
CA SER A 263 -12.98 -5.81 -21.14
C SER A 263 -11.93 -6.79 -21.70
N CYS A 264 -10.85 -7.09 -20.98
CA CYS A 264 -9.70 -7.84 -21.51
C CYS A 264 -9.52 -9.17 -20.80
N LYS A 265 -10.09 -10.22 -21.40
CA LYS A 265 -9.95 -11.59 -20.91
C LYS A 265 -8.48 -12.00 -20.69
N SER A 266 -7.59 -11.72 -21.64
CA SER A 266 -6.16 -12.07 -21.51
C SER A 266 -5.49 -11.39 -20.31
N THR A 267 -5.84 -10.14 -20.00
CA THR A 267 -5.34 -9.43 -18.81
C THR A 267 -5.88 -10.06 -17.53
N VAL A 268 -7.18 -10.40 -17.50
CA VAL A 268 -7.78 -11.06 -16.34
C VAL A 268 -7.13 -12.43 -16.12
N ASP A 269 -7.03 -13.24 -17.17
CA ASP A 269 -6.41 -14.55 -17.13
C ASP A 269 -4.96 -14.46 -16.60
N ALA A 270 -4.16 -13.51 -17.12
CA ALA A 270 -2.80 -13.25 -16.67
C ALA A 270 -2.68 -12.86 -15.18
N LEU A 271 -3.66 -12.12 -14.66
CA LEU A 271 -3.70 -11.71 -13.25
C LEU A 271 -4.18 -12.83 -12.34
N THR A 272 -5.02 -13.73 -12.84
CA THR A 272 -5.59 -14.85 -12.08
C THR A 272 -4.80 -16.15 -12.18
N SER A 273 -4.02 -16.36 -13.25
CA SER A 273 -3.25 -17.57 -13.48
C SER A 273 -1.86 -17.52 -12.83
N ASN A 274 -1.30 -18.70 -12.57
CA ASN A 274 0.04 -18.87 -11.99
C ASN A 274 1.15 -19.08 -13.06
N GLU A 275 0.81 -19.14 -14.35
CA GLU A 275 1.73 -19.53 -15.43
C GLU A 275 2.43 -18.34 -16.13
N SER A 276 3.53 -18.62 -16.84
CA SER A 276 4.37 -17.69 -17.63
C SER A 276 4.77 -18.35 -18.97
N PRO A 277 4.99 -17.60 -20.08
CA PRO A 277 5.39 -16.19 -20.17
C PRO A 277 4.23 -15.20 -20.29
N LEU A 278 4.37 -14.06 -19.63
CA LEU A 278 3.38 -12.98 -19.60
C LEU A 278 3.88 -11.79 -20.45
N PRO A 279 3.23 -11.45 -21.58
CA PRO A 279 3.44 -10.13 -22.18
C PRO A 279 3.13 -9.04 -21.15
N ASN A 280 3.86 -7.92 -21.19
CA ASN A 280 3.74 -6.83 -20.20
C ASN A 280 4.01 -7.29 -18.74
N ARG A 281 5.00 -8.17 -18.57
CA ARG A 281 5.43 -8.73 -17.27
C ARG A 281 5.59 -7.67 -16.18
N ASP A 282 6.15 -6.50 -16.51
CA ASP A 282 6.33 -5.37 -15.61
C ASP A 282 5.01 -4.93 -14.94
N LEU A 283 3.98 -4.70 -15.75
CA LEU A 283 2.67 -4.24 -15.26
C LEU A 283 1.91 -5.35 -14.54
N ILE A 284 1.97 -6.58 -15.05
CA ILE A 284 1.29 -7.73 -14.44
C ILE A 284 1.87 -8.06 -13.07
N LEU A 285 3.20 -8.10 -12.93
CA LEU A 285 3.85 -8.31 -11.64
C LEU A 285 3.49 -7.20 -10.64
N ASN A 286 3.50 -5.94 -11.09
CA ASN A 286 3.08 -4.82 -10.25
C ASN A 286 1.64 -4.98 -9.74
N CYS A 287 0.70 -5.37 -10.61
CA CYS A 287 -0.67 -5.67 -10.22
C CYS A 287 -0.76 -6.87 -9.25
N LYS A 288 -0.01 -7.95 -9.48
CA LYS A 288 0.01 -9.12 -8.58
C LYS A 288 0.52 -8.76 -7.19
N VAL A 289 1.55 -7.91 -7.06
CA VAL A 289 2.01 -7.42 -5.75
C VAL A 289 0.89 -6.65 -5.04
N LYS A 290 0.22 -5.72 -5.74
CA LYS A 290 -0.91 -4.96 -5.15
C LYS A 290 -2.08 -5.85 -4.74
N LEU A 291 -2.39 -6.88 -5.53
CA LEU A 291 -3.42 -7.87 -5.20
C LEU A 291 -3.05 -8.66 -3.93
N LYS A 292 -1.78 -9.05 -3.78
CA LYS A 292 -1.29 -9.70 -2.55
C LYS A 292 -1.42 -8.76 -1.33
N ASP A 293 -1.09 -7.48 -1.49
CA ASP A 293 -1.26 -6.48 -0.43
C ASP A 293 -2.74 -6.30 -0.04
N LEU A 294 -3.64 -6.23 -1.02
CA LEU A 294 -5.08 -6.15 -0.80
C LEU A 294 -5.63 -7.41 -0.09
N ALA A 295 -5.19 -8.59 -0.51
CA ALA A 295 -5.54 -9.84 0.16
C ALA A 295 -5.03 -9.87 1.61
N ALA A 296 -3.82 -9.36 1.86
CA ALA A 296 -3.25 -9.26 3.20
C ALA A 296 -4.10 -8.37 4.13
N ILE A 297 -4.71 -7.29 3.63
CA ILE A 297 -5.67 -6.46 4.38
C ILE A 297 -7.11 -7.01 4.39
N GLY A 298 -7.35 -8.19 3.82
CA GLY A 298 -8.66 -8.86 3.82
C GLY A 298 -9.65 -8.30 2.81
N VAL A 299 -9.17 -7.57 1.79
CA VAL A 299 -9.98 -7.21 0.63
C VAL A 299 -9.99 -8.40 -0.31
N ARG A 300 -11.18 -9.01 -0.48
CA ARG A 300 -11.43 -10.00 -1.52
C ARG A 300 -11.95 -9.27 -2.75
N LEU A 301 -11.05 -9.01 -3.68
CA LEU A 301 -11.34 -8.36 -4.95
C LEU A 301 -11.46 -9.43 -6.03
N GLN A 302 -12.53 -9.38 -6.81
CA GLN A 302 -12.69 -10.21 -8.00
C GLN A 302 -12.37 -9.37 -9.23
N ILE A 303 -11.50 -9.87 -10.10
CA ILE A 303 -11.30 -9.30 -11.43
C ILE A 303 -12.08 -10.18 -12.40
N ILE A 304 -13.07 -9.59 -13.06
CA ILE A 304 -14.02 -10.30 -13.90
C ILE A 304 -13.76 -9.87 -15.34
N GLY A 305 -13.51 -10.86 -16.20
CA GLY A 305 -13.43 -10.67 -17.64
C GLY A 305 -14.81 -10.62 -18.27
N ASP A 306 -14.92 -9.94 -19.41
CA ASP A 306 -16.15 -9.74 -20.17
C ASP A 306 -16.72 -11.05 -20.74
N GLN A 307 -17.45 -11.79 -19.90
CA GLN A 307 -18.29 -12.93 -20.28
C GLN A 307 -19.78 -12.62 -20.05
N ASN A 308 -20.09 -11.49 -19.41
CA ASN A 308 -21.46 -11.16 -19.02
C ASN A 308 -22.05 -10.13 -19.98
N LYS A 309 -22.90 -10.61 -20.90
CA LYS A 309 -23.57 -9.76 -21.90
C LYS A 309 -24.38 -8.63 -21.28
N ASP A 310 -24.84 -8.81 -20.03
CA ASP A 310 -25.64 -7.83 -19.31
C ASP A 310 -24.82 -6.60 -18.86
N LYS A 311 -23.49 -6.62 -19.05
CA LYS A 311 -22.58 -5.52 -18.71
C LYS A 311 -21.98 -4.79 -19.90
N ILE A 312 -22.41 -5.15 -21.12
CA ILE A 312 -21.91 -4.58 -22.37
C ILE A 312 -22.22 -3.09 -22.48
N ASP A 313 -23.39 -2.65 -21.99
CA ASP A 313 -23.79 -1.25 -22.09
C ASP A 313 -22.93 -0.35 -21.19
N GLU A 314 -22.55 -0.78 -19.99
CA GLU A 314 -21.62 -0.04 -19.14
C GLU A 314 -20.23 0.06 -19.79
N TYR A 315 -19.73 -1.01 -20.43
CA TYR A 315 -18.47 -0.93 -21.17
C TYR A 315 -18.56 0.01 -22.39
N ARG A 316 -19.69 0.03 -23.08
CA ARG A 316 -19.93 0.98 -24.18
C ARG A 316 -19.86 2.41 -23.66
N GLU A 317 -20.50 2.69 -22.51
CA GLU A 317 -20.44 3.99 -21.85
C GLU A 317 -18.99 4.37 -21.47
N VAL A 318 -18.22 3.46 -20.86
CA VAL A 318 -16.80 3.70 -20.54
C VAL A 318 -16.03 4.08 -21.82
N ARG A 319 -16.23 3.35 -22.91
CA ARG A 319 -15.52 3.58 -24.17
C ARG A 319 -15.92 4.88 -24.85
N GLU A 320 -17.20 5.24 -24.81
CA GLU A 320 -17.70 6.53 -25.30
C GLU A 320 -17.10 7.69 -24.51
N LEU A 321 -17.01 7.56 -23.17
CA LEU A 321 -16.38 8.56 -22.32
C LEU A 321 -14.88 8.69 -22.58
N ILE A 322 -14.15 7.58 -22.80
CA ILE A 322 -12.74 7.61 -23.22
C ILE A 322 -12.59 8.39 -24.54
N ASN A 323 -13.39 8.04 -25.54
CA ASN A 323 -13.34 8.69 -26.86
C ASN A 323 -13.69 10.17 -26.79
N LYS A 324 -14.65 10.56 -25.94
CA LYS A 324 -15.00 11.96 -25.71
C LYS A 324 -13.85 12.72 -25.06
N ALA A 325 -13.22 12.14 -24.02
CA ALA A 325 -12.10 12.77 -23.31
C ALA A 325 -10.88 12.95 -24.22
N ALA A 326 -10.61 12.01 -25.11
CA ALA A 326 -9.46 12.06 -26.02
C ALA A 326 -9.64 13.03 -27.22
N ARG A 327 -10.85 13.57 -27.43
CA ARG A 327 -11.13 14.59 -28.45
C ARG A 327 -11.08 16.03 -27.92
N GLN A 328 -11.04 16.20 -26.61
CA GLN A 328 -11.00 17.49 -25.92
C GLN A 328 -9.56 17.93 -25.69
#